data_AF-A0A0A9XIC3-F1
#
_entry.id   AF-A0A0A9XIC3-F1
#
_cell.length_a   1.000
_cell.length_b   1.000
_cell.length_c   1.000
_cell.angle_alpha   90.00
_cell.angle_beta   90.00
_cell.angle_gamma   90.00
#
_symmetry.space_group_name_H-M   'P 1'
#
loop_
_entity.id
_entity.type
_entity.pdbx_description
1 polymer ?
#
loop_
_entity_poly.entity_id
_entity_poly.type
_entity_poly.pdbx_seq_one_letter_code
_entity_poly.pdbx_strand_id
1 'polypeptide(L)'
;MTFNVAYPDYDFTSIDPHAFEPVKYGLQVVETINENILNPATSIDDTIKNDTWNAIDSAISLRTCSIFSYLNDPDNPIFSLGKLWSCNYFFFNKKLRRV
;
A
#
# COMPACT_ATOMS: atom_id res chain seq x y z
N MET A 1 -12.94 2.08 7.14
CA MET A 1 -13.01 3.56 7.05
C MET A 1 -11.91 4.13 6.17
N THR A 2 -10.64 3.70 6.28
CA THR A 2 -9.52 4.21 5.45
C THR A 2 -9.75 4.07 3.95
N PHE A 3 -10.30 2.95 3.49
CA PHE A 3 -10.63 2.74 2.08
C PHE A 3 -11.71 3.72 1.57
N ASN A 4 -12.80 3.95 2.34
CA ASN A 4 -13.85 4.92 1.99
C ASN A 4 -13.32 6.36 1.84
N VAL A 5 -12.21 6.69 2.49
CA VAL A 5 -11.55 8.00 2.32
C VAL A 5 -10.68 8.01 1.07
N ALA A 6 -9.96 6.93 0.78
CA ALA A 6 -9.09 6.81 -0.38
C ALA A 6 -9.86 6.71 -1.71
N TYR A 7 -11.04 6.08 -1.69
CA TYR A 7 -11.93 5.96 -2.84
C TYR A 7 -13.37 6.30 -2.41
N PRO A 8 -13.72 7.59 -2.33
CA PRO A 8 -15.04 8.02 -1.89
C PRO A 8 -16.18 7.52 -2.80
N ASP A 9 -15.84 7.16 -4.04
CA ASP A 9 -16.77 6.70 -5.07
C ASP A 9 -17.01 5.18 -5.02
N TYR A 10 -16.32 4.46 -4.11
CA TYR A 10 -16.42 3.02 -3.97
C TYR A 10 -16.99 2.64 -2.61
N ASP A 11 -18.07 1.84 -2.62
CA ASP A 11 -18.69 1.34 -1.40
C ASP A 11 -17.93 0.12 -0.87
N PHE A 12 -17.17 0.32 0.21
CA PHE A 12 -16.44 -0.74 0.89
C PHE A 12 -17.24 -1.44 1.99
N THR A 13 -18.54 -1.18 2.12
CA THR A 13 -19.38 -1.87 3.12
C THR A 13 -19.46 -3.38 2.88
N SER A 14 -19.20 -3.85 1.66
CA SER A 14 -19.18 -5.25 1.27
C SER A 14 -17.77 -5.82 1.03
N ILE A 15 -16.69 -5.13 1.44
CA ILE A 15 -15.34 -5.74 1.38
C ILE A 15 -15.31 -6.93 2.34
N ASP A 16 -14.87 -8.08 1.82
CA ASP A 16 -14.55 -9.23 2.64
C ASP A 16 -13.35 -8.89 3.54
N PRO A 17 -13.51 -8.93 4.89
CA PRO A 17 -12.39 -8.73 5.81
C PRO A 17 -11.25 -9.73 5.58
N HIS A 18 -11.54 -10.90 4.99
CA HIS A 18 -10.53 -11.90 4.63
C HIS A 18 -9.66 -11.52 3.43
N ALA A 19 -10.02 -10.48 2.66
CA ALA A 19 -9.20 -9.95 1.57
C ALA A 19 -7.98 -9.15 2.07
N PHE A 20 -7.89 -8.89 3.38
CA PHE A 20 -6.69 -8.32 4.00
C PHE A 20 -5.83 -9.42 4.61
N GLU A 21 -4.63 -9.55 4.06
CA GLU A 21 -3.66 -10.50 4.57
C GLU A 21 -2.56 -9.77 5.35
N PRO A 22 -2.26 -10.19 6.59
CA PRO A 22 -1.12 -9.64 7.32
C PRO A 22 0.18 -10.06 6.64
N VAL A 23 1.05 -9.09 6.37
CA VAL A 23 2.35 -9.38 5.75
C VAL A 23 3.35 -9.78 6.83
N LYS A 24 3.92 -10.98 6.70
CA LYS A 24 4.89 -11.52 7.67
C LYS A 24 6.23 -10.78 7.66
N TYR A 25 6.69 -10.35 6.49
CA TYR A 25 8.02 -9.77 6.31
C TYR A 25 7.94 -8.44 5.59
N GLY A 26 8.09 -7.34 6.33
CA GLY A 26 8.04 -5.99 5.76
C GLY A 26 9.14 -5.70 4.72
N LEU A 27 10.26 -6.44 4.78
CA LEU A 27 11.33 -6.31 3.77
C LEU A 27 10.84 -6.64 2.35
N GLN A 28 10.02 -7.69 2.21
CA GLN A 28 9.46 -8.08 0.91
C GLN A 28 8.56 -6.99 0.32
N VAL A 29 7.84 -6.24 1.17
CA VAL A 29 7.00 -5.12 0.75
C VAL A 29 7.86 -3.98 0.24
N VAL A 30 8.94 -3.65 0.95
CA VAL A 30 9.90 -2.62 0.54
C VAL A 30 10.57 -2.99 -0.78
N GLU A 31 11.00 -4.25 -0.94
CA GLU A 31 11.58 -4.77 -2.18
C GLU A 31 10.59 -4.66 -3.33
N THR A 32 9.36 -5.13 -3.15
CA THR A 32 8.30 -5.09 -4.18
C THR A 32 7.99 -3.66 -4.61
N ILE A 33 7.87 -2.72 -3.67
CA ILE A 33 7.63 -1.29 -3.97
C ILE A 33 8.84 -0.69 -4.69
N ASN A 34 10.05 -1.02 -4.25
CA ASN A 34 11.26 -0.52 -4.88
C ASN A 34 11.36 -1.01 -6.33
N GLU A 35 11.17 -2.29 -6.58
CA GLU A 35 11.32 -2.89 -7.91
C GLU A 35 10.25 -2.41 -8.91
N ASN A 36 8.99 -2.38 -8.48
CA ASN A 36 7.87 -2.11 -9.39
C ASN A 36 7.52 -0.62 -9.52
N ILE A 37 7.88 0.21 -8.54
CA ILE A 37 7.46 1.62 -8.49
C ILE A 37 8.66 2.55 -8.48
N LEU A 38 9.52 2.44 -7.47
CA LEU A 38 10.53 3.48 -7.22
C LEU A 38 11.74 3.37 -8.14
N ASN A 39 12.22 2.17 -8.46
CA ASN A 39 13.36 1.99 -9.37
C ASN A 39 13.04 2.49 -10.80
N PRO A 40 11.85 2.22 -11.39
CA PRO A 40 11.46 2.87 -12.63
C PRO A 40 11.43 4.40 -12.52
N ALA A 41 10.92 4.95 -11.41
CA ALA A 41 10.86 6.39 -11.18
C ALA A 41 12.25 7.03 -11.01
N THR A 42 13.22 6.30 -10.46
CA THR A 42 14.60 6.83 -10.28
C THR A 42 15.31 7.09 -11.60
N SER A 43 14.91 6.44 -12.70
CA SER A 43 15.45 6.78 -14.03
C SER A 43 15.17 8.24 -14.46
N ILE A 44 14.19 8.89 -13.82
CA ILE A 44 13.80 10.28 -14.05
C ILE A 44 14.43 11.18 -12.97
N ASP A 45 14.40 10.74 -11.70
CA ASP A 45 14.97 11.46 -10.56
C ASP A 45 15.41 10.48 -9.46
N ASP A 46 16.73 10.37 -9.26
CA ASP A 46 17.36 9.47 -8.30
C ASP A 46 16.99 9.76 -6.83
N THR A 47 16.43 10.94 -6.52
CA THR A 47 16.05 11.34 -5.16
C THR A 47 14.71 10.76 -4.72
N ILE A 48 13.79 10.50 -5.66
CA ILE A 48 12.39 10.09 -5.40
C ILE A 48 12.30 8.91 -4.45
N LYS A 49 13.20 7.93 -4.60
CA LYS A 49 13.19 6.72 -3.78
C LYS A 49 13.41 7.04 -2.30
N ASN A 50 14.43 7.85 -1.99
CA ASN A 50 14.76 8.19 -0.61
C ASN A 50 13.71 9.13 -0.02
N ASP A 51 13.27 10.13 -0.79
CA ASP A 51 12.28 11.11 -0.34
C ASP A 51 10.93 10.44 -0.04
N THR A 52 10.51 9.49 -0.87
CA THR A 52 9.29 8.71 -0.63
C THR A 52 9.36 7.95 0.69
N TRP A 53 10.45 7.18 0.92
CA TRP A 53 10.59 6.42 2.16
C TRP A 53 10.72 7.30 3.40
N ASN A 54 11.43 8.42 3.29
CA ASN A 54 11.56 9.40 4.37
C ASN A 54 10.21 10.04 4.72
N ALA A 55 9.42 10.41 3.72
CA ALA A 55 8.10 10.99 3.92
C ALA A 55 7.16 9.99 4.60
N ILE A 56 7.15 8.72 4.17
CA ILE A 56 6.33 7.68 4.79
C ILE A 56 6.78 7.44 6.24
N ASP A 57 8.09 7.25 6.49
CA ASP A 57 8.59 7.01 7.86
C ASP A 57 8.28 8.17 8.80
N SER A 58 8.44 9.41 8.34
CA SER A 58 8.11 10.60 9.11
C SER A 58 6.61 10.65 9.47
N ALA A 59 5.74 10.23 8.55
CA ALA A 59 4.30 10.27 8.75
C ALA A 59 3.77 9.14 9.66
N ILE A 60 4.38 7.95 9.63
CA ILE A 60 3.80 6.75 10.25
C ILE A 60 4.73 5.98 11.19
N SER A 61 6.03 6.30 11.24
CA SER A 61 7.06 5.54 11.96
C SER A 61 7.06 4.06 11.54
N LEU A 62 7.54 3.80 10.32
CA LEU A 62 7.43 2.52 9.59
C LEU A 62 7.91 1.33 10.43
N ARG A 63 9.00 1.49 11.18
CA ARG A 63 9.58 0.43 12.03
C ARG A 63 8.63 -0.13 13.09
N THR A 64 7.60 0.63 13.44
CA THR A 64 6.62 0.25 14.47
C THR A 64 5.26 -0.14 13.89
N CYS A 65 5.16 -0.23 12.56
CA CYS A 65 3.93 -0.55 11.87
C CYS A 65 3.74 -2.06 11.69
N SER A 66 2.48 -2.49 11.74
CA SER A 66 2.04 -3.75 11.17
C SER A 66 1.62 -3.49 9.72
N ILE A 67 2.02 -4.37 8.81
CA ILE A 67 1.74 -4.20 7.38
C ILE A 67 0.67 -5.20 6.95
N PHE A 68 -0.30 -4.72 6.19
CA PHE A 68 -1.34 -5.54 5.59
C PHE A 68 -1.34 -5.32 4.08
N SER A 69 -1.49 -6.40 3.31
CA SER A 69 -1.74 -6.32 1.88
C SER A 69 -3.23 -6.51 1.62
N TYR A 70 -3.76 -5.75 0.67
CA TYR A 70 -5.09 -5.98 0.13
C TYR A 70 -4.97 -6.51 -1.29
N LEU A 71 -5.35 -7.77 -1.44
CA LEU A 71 -5.52 -8.40 -2.73
C LEU A 71 -6.90 -8.02 -3.23
N ASN A 72 -6.94 -7.28 -4.33
CA ASN A 72 -8.19 -6.94 -4.98
C ASN A 72 -8.90 -8.23 -5.42
N ASP A 73 -10.22 -8.24 -5.30
CA ASP A 73 -11.05 -9.25 -5.96
C ASP A 73 -10.76 -9.19 -7.48
N PRO A 74 -10.20 -10.27 -8.07
CA PRO A 74 -9.84 -10.28 -9.50
C PRO A 74 -11.05 -10.07 -10.40
N ASP A 75 -12.25 -10.43 -9.94
CA ASP A 75 -13.50 -10.26 -10.67
C ASP A 75 -14.06 -8.84 -10.57
N ASN A 76 -13.42 -7.95 -9.79
CA ASN A 76 -13.85 -6.57 -9.64
C ASN A 76 -13.22 -5.64 -10.69
N PRO A 77 -13.99 -5.16 -11.69
CA PRO A 77 -13.47 -4.41 -12.81
C PRO A 77 -12.84 -3.07 -12.43
N ILE A 78 -13.19 -2.47 -11.29
CA ILE A 78 -12.56 -1.21 -10.81
C ILE A 78 -11.09 -1.44 -10.47
N PHE A 79 -10.78 -2.64 -10.02
CA PHE A 79 -9.45 -3.01 -9.57
C PHE A 79 -8.65 -3.79 -10.61
N SER A 80 -9.29 -4.51 -11.53
CA SER A 80 -8.61 -5.38 -12.51
C SER A 80 -8.65 -4.86 -13.96
N LEU A 81 -9.63 -4.03 -14.36
CA LEU A 81 -9.77 -3.65 -15.77
C LEU A 81 -8.63 -2.72 -16.22
N GLY A 82 -7.78 -3.21 -17.13
CA GLY A 82 -6.72 -2.44 -17.78
C GLY A 82 -5.45 -2.23 -16.94
N LYS A 83 -5.33 -2.86 -15.76
CA LYS A 83 -4.12 -2.76 -14.92
C LYS A 83 -3.23 -3.98 -15.13
N LEU A 84 -1.94 -3.75 -15.41
CA LEU A 84 -0.94 -4.82 -15.53
C LEU A 84 -0.59 -5.44 -14.17
N TRP A 85 -0.57 -4.61 -13.13
CA TRP A 85 -0.36 -5.04 -11.75
C TRP A 85 -0.98 -3.99 -10.80
N SER A 86 -1.24 -4.41 -9.57
CA SER A 86 -1.63 -3.51 -8.48
C SER A 86 -1.04 -4.05 -7.18
N CYS A 87 -0.44 -3.19 -6.36
CA CYS A 87 -0.04 -3.55 -5.01
C CYS A 87 -0.63 -2.54 -4.02
N ASN A 88 -1.46 -3.04 -3.09
CA ASN A 88 -2.08 -2.21 -2.07
C ASN A 88 -1.53 -2.63 -0.71
N TYR A 89 -0.79 -1.74 -0.06
CA TYR A 89 -0.22 -1.97 1.27
C TYR A 89 -0.74 -0.93 2.26
N PHE A 90 -1.07 -1.38 3.46
CA PHE A 90 -1.52 -0.57 4.57
C PHE A 90 -0.52 -0.67 5.72
N PHE A 91 0.04 0.46 6.14
CA PHE A 91 0.98 0.55 7.25
C PHE A 91 0.26 1.02 8.50
N PHE A 92 -0.16 0.09 9.34
CA PHE A 92 -0.90 0.42 10.55
C PHE A 92 0.02 0.61 11.74
N ASN A 93 0.03 1.83 12.29
CA ASN A 93 0.69 2.13 13.55
C ASN A 93 -0.33 2.20 14.69
N LYS A 94 -0.35 1.16 15.54
CA LYS A 94 -1.27 1.07 16.69
C LYS A 94 -1.06 2.19 17.72
N LYS A 95 0.18 2.66 17.92
CA LYS A 95 0.50 3.71 18.89
C LYS A 95 0.02 5.08 18.41
N LEU A 96 0.18 5.37 17.12
CA LEU A 96 -0.27 6.62 16.50
C LEU A 96 -1.76 6.60 16.13
N ARG A 97 -2.41 5.42 16.19
CA ARG A 97 -3.79 5.17 15.71
C ARG A 97 -3.97 5.64 14.27
N ARG A 98 -2.97 5.38 13.43
CA ARG A 98 -2.90 5.86 12.03
C ARG A 98 -2.64 4.68 11.10
N VAL A 99 -3.21 4.78 9.91
CA VAL A 99 -2.98 3.93 8.73
C VAL A 99 -2.47 4.83 7.62
#